data_AF-A0A9Q4AL02-F1
#
_entry.id   AF-A0A9Q4AL02-F1
#
_cell.length_a   1.000
_cell.length_b   1.000
_cell.length_c   1.000
_cell.angle_alpha   90.00
_cell.angle_beta   90.00
_cell.angle_gamma   90.00
#
_symmetry.space_group_name_H-M   'P 1'
#
loop_
_entity.id
_entity.type
_entity.pdbx_description
1 polymer ?
#
loop_
_entity_poly.entity_id
_entity_poly.type
_entity_poly.pdbx_seq_one_letter_code
_entity_poly.pdbx_strand_id
1 'polypeptide(L)'
;MTRGIELKRVWTGPIAALGLLLCGTVAAQEAPVAPAPVEGVWRTVLQSEITISPCERGYCGHLSRIVVPEGMLSGAEAEAAAAMEPEEFFDHRNKDPALRTRPMLGLQILTLWQGNQPHIYDGEIYNPEDGNSYTGYVELVGPDTLRLNGCVLFNVVCRGEDWTRVPADELEARAAAEADAAPAVE
;
A
#
# COMPACT_ATOMS: atom_id res chain seq x y z
N MET A 1 49.54 -77.38 -19.88
CA MET A 1 49.91 -76.32 -20.85
C MET A 1 48.74 -76.09 -21.80
N THR A 2 48.11 -74.90 -21.64
CA THR A 2 47.47 -74.04 -22.67
C THR A 2 46.31 -74.58 -23.53
N ARG A 3 45.07 -74.12 -23.25
CA ARG A 3 44.26 -73.07 -23.95
C ARG A 3 43.74 -73.55 -25.32
N GLY A 4 42.43 -73.64 -25.64
CA GLY A 4 41.27 -72.86 -25.23
C GLY A 4 40.84 -71.93 -26.38
N ILE A 5 39.85 -72.33 -27.18
CA ILE A 5 39.17 -71.47 -28.16
C ILE A 5 37.66 -71.76 -28.06
N GLU A 6 36.92 -70.81 -27.49
CA GLU A 6 35.46 -70.82 -27.40
C GLU A 6 34.80 -70.19 -28.63
N LEU A 7 33.74 -70.83 -29.10
CA LEU A 7 32.85 -70.38 -30.18
C LEU A 7 31.85 -69.37 -29.64
N LYS A 8 31.85 -68.16 -30.21
CA LYS A 8 30.93 -67.07 -29.88
C LYS A 8 29.50 -67.43 -30.31
N ARG A 9 28.59 -67.58 -29.35
CA ARG A 9 27.14 -67.64 -29.59
C ARG A 9 26.57 -66.23 -29.71
N VAL A 10 25.96 -65.93 -30.86
CA VAL A 10 25.15 -64.73 -31.08
C VAL A 10 23.80 -64.94 -30.40
N TRP A 11 23.47 -64.07 -29.44
CA TRP A 11 22.20 -64.08 -28.73
C TRP A 11 21.22 -63.10 -29.42
N THR A 12 20.10 -63.63 -29.92
CA THR A 12 18.93 -62.84 -30.37
C THR A 12 18.08 -62.51 -29.14
N GLY A 13 18.12 -61.26 -28.68
CA GLY A 13 17.28 -60.76 -27.58
C GLY A 13 15.86 -60.39 -28.02
N PRO A 14 14.87 -60.35 -27.10
CA PRO A 14 13.49 -60.00 -27.39
C PRO A 14 13.28 -58.47 -27.47
N ILE A 15 12.33 -58.07 -28.32
CA ILE A 15 11.94 -56.69 -28.62
C ILE A 15 11.29 -56.03 -27.40
N ALA A 16 11.70 -54.80 -27.13
CA ALA A 16 11.20 -53.92 -26.09
C ALA A 16 9.77 -53.40 -26.38
N ALA A 17 8.92 -53.36 -25.36
CA ALA A 17 7.74 -52.51 -25.32
C ALA A 17 7.90 -51.51 -24.16
N LEU A 18 8.50 -50.36 -24.45
CA LEU A 18 8.66 -49.26 -23.52
C LEU A 18 7.37 -48.43 -23.54
N GLY A 19 6.49 -48.64 -22.55
CA GLY A 19 5.28 -47.85 -22.38
C GLY A 19 5.64 -46.39 -22.07
N LEU A 20 5.36 -45.49 -23.00
CA LEU A 20 5.56 -44.05 -22.83
C LEU A 20 4.47 -43.49 -21.91
N LEU A 21 4.76 -43.38 -20.61
CA LEU A 21 3.94 -42.62 -19.67
C LEU A 21 4.09 -41.12 -19.97
N LEU A 22 3.09 -40.54 -20.62
CA LEU A 22 2.94 -39.09 -20.75
C LEU A 22 2.50 -38.53 -19.38
N CYS A 23 3.47 -38.12 -18.55
CA CYS A 23 3.21 -37.26 -17.41
C CYS A 23 2.79 -35.88 -17.93
N GLY A 24 1.48 -35.61 -17.95
CA GLY A 24 0.96 -34.27 -18.20
C GLY A 24 1.39 -33.33 -17.08
N THR A 25 2.06 -32.23 -17.42
CA THR A 25 2.35 -31.15 -16.47
C THR A 25 1.05 -30.39 -16.20
N VAL A 26 0.50 -30.52 -14.99
CA VAL A 26 -0.55 -29.62 -14.51
C VAL A 26 0.12 -28.30 -14.16
N ALA A 27 -0.16 -27.24 -14.92
CA ALA A 27 0.21 -25.89 -14.52
C ALA A 27 -0.61 -25.52 -13.27
N ALA A 28 0.04 -25.23 -12.15
CA ALA A 28 -0.61 -24.66 -11.00
C ALA A 28 -1.07 -23.24 -11.36
N GLN A 29 -2.38 -23.00 -11.36
CA GLN A 29 -2.92 -21.63 -11.39
C GLN A 29 -2.79 -21.05 -9.99
N GLU A 30 -1.97 -20.02 -9.85
CA GLU A 30 -1.94 -19.19 -8.65
C GLU A 30 -3.23 -18.37 -8.60
N ALA A 31 -3.98 -18.49 -7.49
CA ALA A 31 -5.15 -17.67 -7.26
C ALA A 31 -4.71 -16.21 -7.06
N PRO A 32 -5.47 -15.22 -7.57
CA PRO A 32 -5.17 -13.82 -7.29
C PRO A 32 -5.21 -13.59 -5.78
N VAL A 33 -4.11 -13.07 -5.23
CA VAL A 33 -4.06 -12.63 -3.83
C VAL A 33 -4.87 -11.34 -3.74
N ALA A 34 -5.97 -11.38 -3.00
CA ALA A 34 -6.72 -10.18 -2.69
C ALA A 34 -5.83 -9.22 -1.87
N PRO A 35 -5.92 -7.90 -2.10
CA PRO A 35 -5.19 -6.93 -1.30
C PRO A 35 -5.53 -7.10 0.18
N ALA A 36 -4.56 -6.83 1.05
CA ALA A 36 -4.80 -6.88 2.48
C ALA A 36 -5.90 -5.88 2.86
N PRO A 37 -6.74 -6.18 3.87
CA PRO A 37 -7.87 -5.31 4.21
C PRO A 37 -7.51 -3.86 4.56
N VAL A 38 -6.27 -3.61 5.00
CA VAL A 38 -5.76 -2.25 5.31
C VAL A 38 -5.42 -1.42 4.07
N GLU A 39 -5.16 -2.07 2.92
CA GLU A 39 -4.84 -1.40 1.67
C GLU A 39 -6.04 -0.63 1.12
N GLY A 40 -5.78 0.46 0.39
CA GLY A 40 -6.79 1.28 -0.28
C GLY A 40 -6.67 2.76 0.03
N VAL A 41 -7.63 3.54 -0.46
CA VAL A 41 -7.73 4.98 -0.21
C VAL A 41 -8.69 5.23 0.94
N TRP A 42 -8.22 5.97 1.95
CA TRP A 42 -8.94 6.25 3.18
C TRP A 42 -9.09 7.74 3.39
N ARG A 43 -10.32 8.16 3.66
CA ARG A 43 -10.72 9.55 3.89
C ARG A 43 -10.75 9.86 5.38
N THR A 44 -9.98 10.87 5.78
CA THR A 44 -9.95 11.37 7.15
C THR A 44 -11.23 12.12 7.51
N VAL A 45 -11.43 12.41 8.80
CA VAL A 45 -12.56 13.24 9.27
C VAL A 45 -12.58 14.60 8.57
N LEU A 46 -11.39 15.18 8.35
CA LEU A 46 -11.17 16.45 7.65
C LEU A 46 -11.12 16.31 6.11
N GLN A 47 -11.61 15.19 5.56
CA GLN A 47 -11.81 14.95 4.12
C GLN A 47 -10.54 14.78 3.27
N SER A 48 -9.34 14.95 3.84
CA SER A 48 -8.10 14.57 3.14
C SER A 48 -8.05 13.05 2.94
N GLU A 49 -7.32 12.58 1.93
CA GLU A 49 -7.25 11.16 1.58
C GLU A 49 -5.83 10.63 1.70
N ILE A 50 -5.71 9.44 2.26
CA ILE A 50 -4.46 8.69 2.44
C ILE A 50 -4.56 7.38 1.67
N THR A 51 -3.61 7.13 0.78
CA THR A 51 -3.47 5.83 0.11
C THR A 51 -2.54 4.95 0.93
N ILE A 52 -3.07 3.82 1.43
CA ILE A 52 -2.29 2.78 2.10
C ILE A 52 -2.01 1.67 1.09
N SER A 53 -0.73 1.34 0.92
CA SER A 53 -0.26 0.29 0.02
C SER A 53 0.92 -0.48 0.62
N PRO A 54 1.26 -1.68 0.11
CA PRO A 54 2.46 -2.38 0.52
C PRO A 54 3.72 -1.56 0.30
N CYS A 55 4.68 -1.66 1.21
CA CYS A 55 6.03 -1.11 1.08
C CYS A 55 7.05 -2.10 1.68
N GLU A 56 8.35 -1.78 1.62
CA GLU A 56 9.45 -2.72 1.96
C GLU A 56 9.26 -3.44 3.31
N ARG A 57 8.67 -2.76 4.30
CA ARG A 57 8.44 -3.29 5.65
C ARG A 57 6.99 -3.16 6.10
N GLY A 58 6.05 -3.71 5.32
CA GLY A 58 4.63 -3.76 5.67
C GLY A 58 3.83 -2.86 4.75
N TYR A 59 3.17 -1.85 5.31
CA TYR A 59 2.32 -0.92 4.57
C TYR A 59 2.69 0.52 4.86
N CYS A 60 2.60 1.37 3.86
CA CYS A 60 2.91 2.78 3.95
C CYS A 60 1.70 3.60 3.51
N GLY A 61 1.36 4.63 4.27
CA GLY A 61 0.27 5.55 3.97
C GLY A 61 0.80 6.87 3.43
N HIS A 62 0.35 7.27 2.25
CA HIS A 62 0.76 8.52 1.59
C HIS A 62 -0.42 9.46 1.42
N LEU A 63 -0.23 10.75 1.68
CA LEU A 63 -1.25 11.78 1.47
C LEU A 63 -1.55 11.92 -0.03
N SER A 64 -2.68 11.40 -0.49
CA SER A 64 -3.06 11.33 -1.90
C SER A 64 -4.08 12.38 -2.32
N ARG A 65 -4.75 13.02 -1.36
CA ARG A 65 -5.57 14.22 -1.59
C ARG A 65 -5.51 15.13 -0.38
N ILE A 66 -5.26 16.41 -0.61
CA ILE A 66 -5.26 17.44 0.43
C ILE A 66 -6.60 18.18 0.37
N VAL A 67 -7.29 18.23 1.50
CA VAL A 67 -8.47 19.08 1.69
C VAL A 67 -8.18 20.03 2.85
N VAL A 68 -8.28 21.32 2.59
CA VAL A 68 -8.22 22.36 3.62
C VAL A 68 -9.66 22.61 4.09
N PRO A 69 -10.02 22.28 5.35
CA PRO A 69 -11.41 22.41 5.79
C PRO A 69 -11.86 23.87 5.83
N GLU A 70 -13.05 24.12 5.31
CA GLU A 70 -13.71 25.42 5.43
C GLU A 70 -13.94 25.76 6.91
N GLY A 71 -13.63 27.01 7.32
CA GLY A 71 -13.81 27.48 8.70
C GLY A 71 -12.62 27.25 9.64
N MET A 72 -11.56 26.55 9.21
CA MET A 72 -10.26 26.56 9.89
C MET A 72 -9.44 27.82 9.59
N LEU A 73 -9.77 28.51 8.50
CA LEU A 73 -9.15 29.75 8.04
C LEU A 73 -10.22 30.84 7.85
N SER A 74 -9.86 32.10 8.08
CA SER A 74 -10.79 33.22 7.97
C SER A 74 -10.39 34.19 6.85
N GLY A 75 -11.38 34.71 6.12
CA GLY A 75 -11.19 35.77 5.14
C GLY A 75 -10.13 35.43 4.08
N ALA A 76 -9.12 36.30 3.96
CA ALA A 76 -8.07 36.20 2.95
C ALA A 76 -7.24 34.91 3.03
N GLU A 77 -7.13 34.27 4.20
CA GLU A 77 -6.38 33.02 4.35
C GLU A 77 -7.10 31.83 3.71
N ALA A 78 -8.43 31.80 3.83
CA ALA A 78 -9.26 30.77 3.19
C ALA A 78 -9.27 30.94 1.66
N GLU A 79 -9.37 32.19 1.18
CA GLU A 79 -9.30 32.49 -0.25
C GLU A 79 -7.94 32.13 -0.84
N ALA A 80 -6.84 32.46 -0.14
CA ALA A 80 -5.50 32.09 -0.56
C ALA A 80 -5.32 30.56 -0.59
N ALA A 81 -5.75 29.84 0.44
CA ALA A 81 -5.65 28.38 0.48
C ALA A 81 -6.48 27.70 -0.62
N ALA A 82 -7.65 28.25 -0.98
CA ALA A 82 -8.49 27.74 -2.06
C ALA A 82 -7.91 28.03 -3.47
N ALA A 83 -7.03 29.03 -3.60
CA ALA A 83 -6.39 29.40 -4.84
C ALA A 83 -5.01 28.73 -5.06
N MET A 84 -4.49 28.02 -4.04
CA MET A 84 -3.23 27.28 -4.14
C MET A 84 -3.46 25.91 -4.78
N GLU A 85 -2.54 25.51 -5.65
CA GLU A 85 -2.54 24.15 -6.18
C GLU A 85 -2.08 23.14 -5.10
N PRO A 86 -2.62 21.90 -5.08
CA PRO A 86 -2.26 20.88 -4.08
C PRO A 86 -0.74 20.60 -3.96
N GLU A 87 0.02 20.80 -5.03
CA GLU A 87 1.47 20.62 -5.08
C GLU A 87 2.25 21.73 -4.35
N GLU A 88 1.61 22.87 -4.06
CA GLU A 88 2.21 24.03 -3.40
C GLU A 88 2.16 23.95 -1.86
N PHE A 89 1.55 22.90 -1.32
CA PHE A 89 1.57 22.63 0.12
C PHE A 89 2.88 21.92 0.50
N PHE A 90 3.70 22.54 1.35
CA PHE A 90 5.00 22.02 1.79
C PHE A 90 5.04 21.70 3.28
N ASP A 91 5.91 20.75 3.66
CA ASP A 91 6.15 20.30 5.03
C ASP A 91 6.97 21.31 5.89
N HIS A 92 6.54 22.58 5.89
CA HIS A 92 7.26 23.69 6.50
C HIS A 92 7.49 23.56 8.02
N ARG A 93 6.73 22.70 8.71
CA ARG A 93 6.82 22.47 10.16
C ARG A 93 7.77 21.35 10.56
N ASN A 94 8.38 20.65 9.58
CA ASN A 94 9.36 19.60 9.84
C ASN A 94 10.49 20.08 10.76
N LYS A 95 10.91 19.23 11.71
CA LYS A 95 12.02 19.54 12.62
C LYS A 95 13.36 19.59 11.90
N ASP A 96 13.54 18.81 10.84
CA ASP A 96 14.69 18.89 9.95
C ASP A 96 14.45 19.96 8.88
N PRO A 97 15.25 21.06 8.87
CA PRO A 97 15.14 22.09 7.84
C PRO A 97 15.29 21.58 6.41
N ALA A 98 16.06 20.50 6.18
CA ALA A 98 16.26 19.93 4.85
C ALA A 98 15.02 19.26 4.28
N LEU A 99 14.05 18.89 5.13
CA LEU A 99 12.81 18.25 4.73
C LEU A 99 11.67 19.25 4.53
N ARG A 100 11.84 20.54 4.86
CA ARG A 100 10.75 21.53 4.87
C ARG A 100 10.20 21.93 3.50
N THR A 101 10.94 21.62 2.44
CA THR A 101 10.59 21.97 1.06
C THR A 101 10.03 20.79 0.28
N ARG A 102 9.80 19.64 0.92
CA ARG A 102 9.16 18.51 0.26
C ARG A 102 7.65 18.77 0.15
N PRO A 103 7.01 18.42 -0.99
CA PRO A 103 5.56 18.51 -1.12
C PRO A 103 4.84 17.66 -0.06
N MET A 104 3.69 18.14 0.40
CA MET A 104 2.79 17.38 1.25
C MET A 104 2.01 16.34 0.43
N LEU A 105 1.68 16.65 -0.83
CA LEU A 105 1.09 15.65 -1.72
C LEU A 105 2.12 14.55 -1.98
N GLY A 106 1.72 13.30 -1.77
CA GLY A 106 2.60 12.12 -1.82
C GLY A 106 3.47 11.92 -0.58
N LEU A 107 3.33 12.75 0.46
CA LEU A 107 4.10 12.59 1.69
C LEU A 107 3.69 11.30 2.43
N GLN A 108 4.67 10.46 2.77
CA GLN A 108 4.44 9.30 3.63
C GLN A 108 4.18 9.77 5.07
N ILE A 109 2.97 9.52 5.56
CA ILE A 109 2.55 9.85 6.93
C ILE A 109 2.31 8.62 7.81
N LEU A 110 2.17 7.43 7.24
CA LEU A 110 2.01 6.18 7.99
C LEU A 110 3.09 5.17 7.61
N THR A 111 3.62 4.47 8.62
CA THR A 111 4.38 3.23 8.48
C THR A 111 3.72 2.19 9.36
N LEU A 112 3.21 1.11 8.77
CA LEU A 112 2.38 0.12 9.45
C LEU A 112 2.94 -1.29 9.25
N TRP A 113 2.81 -2.13 10.26
CA TRP A 113 3.09 -3.56 10.21
C TRP A 113 2.00 -4.34 10.92
N GLN A 114 1.83 -5.61 10.57
CA GLN A 114 0.81 -6.45 11.19
C GLN A 114 1.05 -6.53 12.70
N GLY A 115 0.03 -6.15 13.48
CA GLY A 115 0.06 -6.28 14.92
C GLY A 115 -0.32 -7.68 15.39
N ASN A 116 -0.45 -7.85 16.71
CA ASN A 116 -0.77 -9.15 17.31
C ASN A 116 -2.21 -9.62 17.07
N GLN A 117 -3.08 -8.75 16.55
CA GLN A 117 -4.46 -9.09 16.20
C GLN A 117 -4.65 -8.94 14.68
N PRO A 118 -5.45 -9.79 14.02
CA PRO A 118 -5.61 -9.75 12.57
C PRO A 118 -6.10 -8.42 12.00
N HIS A 119 -6.90 -7.68 12.78
CA HIS A 119 -7.51 -6.40 12.40
C HIS A 119 -6.73 -5.20 12.94
N ILE A 120 -5.56 -5.40 13.55
CA ILE A 120 -4.72 -4.34 14.11
C ILE A 120 -3.38 -4.30 13.38
N TYR A 121 -2.96 -3.10 12.99
CA TYR A 121 -1.68 -2.80 12.40
C TYR A 121 -0.96 -1.79 13.28
N ASP A 122 0.12 -2.20 13.93
CA ASP A 122 0.95 -1.30 14.71
C ASP A 122 1.78 -0.41 13.77
N GLY A 123 2.16 0.78 14.21
CA GLY A 123 2.87 1.69 13.33
C GLY A 123 3.42 2.98 13.93
N GLU A 124 4.02 3.77 13.04
CA GLU A 124 4.46 5.13 13.28
C GLU A 124 3.66 6.09 12.39
N ILE A 125 3.29 7.23 12.96
CA ILE A 125 2.45 8.27 12.34
C ILE A 125 3.26 9.56 12.34
N TYR A 126 3.61 10.07 11.16
CA TYR A 126 4.19 11.40 11.01
C TYR A 126 3.09 12.45 10.88
N ASN A 127 3.10 13.47 11.74
CA ASN A 127 2.16 14.58 11.67
C ASN A 127 2.82 15.83 11.06
N PRO A 128 2.51 16.21 9.80
CA PRO A 128 3.06 17.42 9.18
C PRO A 128 2.56 18.71 9.86
N GLU A 129 1.49 18.67 10.67
CA GLU A 129 0.99 19.86 11.38
C GLU A 129 1.87 20.27 12.56
N ASP A 130 2.68 19.37 13.12
CA ASP A 130 3.58 19.69 14.23
C ASP A 130 5.03 19.24 13.98
N GLY A 131 5.26 18.48 12.92
CA GLY A 131 6.56 17.98 12.49
C GLY A 131 7.09 16.80 13.30
N ASN A 132 6.27 16.18 14.16
CA ASN A 132 6.67 15.04 15.00
C ASN A 132 6.19 13.70 14.44
N SER A 133 6.84 12.63 14.86
CA SER A 133 6.37 11.26 14.67
C SER A 133 5.87 10.67 15.99
N TYR A 134 4.80 9.90 15.91
CA TYR A 134 4.13 9.27 17.04
C TYR A 134 3.98 7.78 16.80
N THR A 135 4.18 7.00 17.86
CA THR A 135 3.75 5.61 17.90
C THR A 135 2.22 5.56 17.85
N GLY A 136 1.69 4.55 17.16
CA GLY A 136 0.26 4.37 17.04
C GLY A 136 -0.11 3.02 16.46
N TYR A 137 -1.38 2.87 16.13
CA TYR A 137 -1.90 1.72 15.42
C TYR A 137 -3.14 2.08 14.62
N VAL A 138 -3.41 1.27 13.61
CA VAL A 138 -4.66 1.26 12.85
C VAL A 138 -5.45 0.03 13.28
N GLU A 139 -6.72 0.22 13.61
CA GLU A 139 -7.68 -0.84 13.86
C GLU A 139 -8.75 -0.86 12.76
N LEU A 140 -8.93 -2.00 12.10
CA LEU A 140 -10.04 -2.19 11.16
C LEU A 140 -11.32 -2.51 11.96
N VAL A 141 -12.13 -1.49 12.17
CA VAL A 141 -13.40 -1.61 12.90
C VAL A 141 -14.54 -2.14 12.00
N GLY A 142 -14.34 -2.12 10.68
CA GLY A 142 -15.23 -2.69 9.68
C GLY A 142 -14.56 -2.80 8.30
N PRO A 143 -15.27 -3.27 7.25
CA PRO A 143 -14.70 -3.39 5.91
C PRO A 143 -14.28 -2.04 5.30
N ASP A 144 -15.02 -0.99 5.63
CA ASP A 144 -14.88 0.37 5.08
C ASP A 144 -14.62 1.42 6.16
N THR A 145 -14.18 1.00 7.34
CA THR A 145 -13.85 1.90 8.44
C THR A 145 -12.60 1.43 9.16
N LEU A 146 -11.62 2.33 9.26
CA LEU A 146 -10.43 2.14 10.08
C LEU A 146 -10.43 3.20 11.19
N ARG A 147 -9.87 2.87 12.35
CA ARG A 147 -9.57 3.83 13.41
C ARG A 147 -8.07 4.00 13.51
N LEU A 148 -7.59 5.22 13.24
CA LEU A 148 -6.21 5.59 13.48
C LEU A 148 -6.08 6.07 14.93
N ASN A 149 -5.25 5.40 15.73
CA ASN A 149 -4.95 5.81 17.10
C ASN A 149 -3.50 6.28 17.21
N GLY A 150 -3.29 7.57 17.44
CA GLY A 150 -1.98 8.14 17.75
C GLY A 150 -1.82 8.33 19.25
N CYS A 151 -0.70 7.88 19.83
CA CYS A 151 -0.46 8.01 21.26
C CYS A 151 0.57 9.11 21.57
N VAL A 152 0.15 10.07 22.40
CA VAL A 152 1.02 11.15 22.91
C VAL A 152 1.40 10.88 24.37
N LEU A 153 2.62 11.25 24.78
CA LEU A 153 3.21 11.05 26.12
C LEU A 153 3.29 9.57 26.58
N PHE A 154 4.46 8.93 26.41
CA PHE A 154 4.76 7.57 26.91
C PHE A 154 3.72 6.50 26.56
N ASN A 155 3.06 6.60 25.40
CA ASN A 155 1.97 5.72 24.95
C ASN A 155 0.72 5.70 25.87
N VAL A 156 0.53 6.69 26.75
CA VAL A 156 -0.56 6.69 27.74
C VAL A 156 -1.83 7.38 27.21
N VAL A 157 -1.70 8.40 26.37
CA VAL A 157 -2.85 9.17 25.85
C VAL A 157 -2.98 8.94 24.36
N CYS A 158 -3.83 7.98 23.98
CA CYS A 158 -4.13 7.70 22.57
C CYS A 158 -5.40 8.44 22.16
N ARG A 159 -5.34 9.25 21.11
CA ARG A 159 -6.52 9.85 20.46
C ARG A 159 -6.77 9.11 19.16
N GLY A 160 -8.03 8.73 18.97
CA GLY A 160 -8.51 7.98 17.82
C GLY A 160 -9.29 8.88 16.85
N GLU A 161 -9.07 8.69 15.55
CA GLU A 161 -9.93 9.22 14.49
C GLU A 161 -10.43 8.08 13.61
N ASP A 162 -11.71 8.10 13.27
CA ASP A 162 -12.30 7.13 12.35
C ASP A 162 -12.20 7.65 10.92
N TRP A 163 -11.53 6.89 10.07
CA TRP A 163 -11.44 7.16 8.64
C TRP A 163 -12.33 6.19 7.88
N THR A 164 -12.87 6.69 6.77
CA THR A 164 -13.79 5.93 5.91
C THR A 164 -13.09 5.55 4.62
N ARG A 165 -13.37 4.35 4.10
CA ARG A 165 -12.82 3.97 2.80
C ARG A 165 -13.46 4.81 1.71
N VAL A 166 -12.67 5.30 0.76
CA VAL A 166 -13.20 5.94 -0.45
C VAL A 166 -13.79 4.85 -1.35
N PRO A 167 -15.07 4.96 -1.75
CA PRO A 167 -15.70 3.98 -2.63
C PRO A 167 -14.97 3.84 -3.97
N ALA A 168 -14.89 2.61 -4.49
CA ALA A 168 -14.15 2.32 -5.72
C ALA A 168 -14.74 3.06 -6.95
N ASP A 169 -16.06 3.17 -7.03
CA ASP A 169 -16.76 3.93 -8.08
C ASP A 169 -16.44 5.42 -8.04
N GLU A 170 -16.22 6.00 -6.85
CA GLU A 170 -15.76 7.38 -6.70
C GLU A 170 -14.33 7.55 -7.23
N LEU A 171 -13.43 6.61 -6.93
CA LEU A 171 -12.05 6.62 -7.45
C LEU A 171 -12.03 6.45 -8.97
N GLU A 172 -12.83 5.54 -9.52
CA GLU A 172 -12.97 5.29 -10.95
C GLU A 172 -13.51 6.50 -11.70
N ALA A 173 -14.56 7.14 -11.17
CA ALA A 173 -15.13 8.35 -11.77
C ALA A 173 -14.11 9.50 -11.82
N ARG A 174 -13.31 9.66 -10.75
CA ARG A 174 -12.22 10.64 -10.73
C ARG A 174 -11.13 10.33 -11.74
N ALA A 175 -10.70 9.07 -11.84
CA ALA A 175 -9.69 8.66 -12.80
C ALA A 175 -10.15 8.88 -14.24
N ALA A 176 -11.43 8.64 -14.55
CA ALA A 176 -12.02 8.94 -15.85
C ALA A 176 -12.00 10.45 -16.14
N ALA A 177 -12.40 11.27 -15.17
CA ALA A 177 -12.38 12.73 -15.32
C ALA A 177 -10.96 13.29 -15.52
N GLU A 178 -9.96 12.72 -14.84
CA GLU A 178 -8.55 13.08 -15.03
C GLU A 178 -8.02 12.67 -16.41
N ALA A 179 -8.38 11.48 -16.89
CA ALA A 179 -8.03 11.02 -18.24
C ALA A 179 -8.66 11.90 -19.34
N ASP A 180 -9.89 12.37 -19.13
CA ASP A 180 -10.58 13.29 -20.05
C ASP A 180 -9.98 14.71 -20.02
N ALA A 181 -9.39 15.12 -18.89
CA ALA A 181 -8.76 16.42 -18.70
C ALA A 181 -7.28 16.48 -19.14
N ALA A 182 -6.62 15.31 -19.29
CA ALA A 182 -5.23 15.25 -19.72
C ALA A 182 -5.08 15.86 -21.12
N PRO A 183 -4.21 16.88 -21.32
CA PRO A 183 -4.01 17.45 -22.64
C PRO A 183 -3.50 16.36 -23.58
N ALA A 184 -4.08 16.28 -24.79
CA ALA A 184 -3.57 15.40 -25.83
C ALA A 184 -2.10 15.75 -26.05
N VAL A 185 -1.20 14.84 -25.65
CA VAL A 185 0.23 14.97 -25.88
C VAL A 185 0.44 14.84 -27.39
N GLU A 186 0.53 15.97 -28.09
CA GLU A 186 1.02 16.06 -29.48
C GLU A 186 2.57 16.02 -29.53
#